data_AF-A0A965XTA6-F1
#
_entry.id   AF-A0A965XTA6-F1
#
_cell.length_a   1.000
_cell.length_b   1.000
_cell.length_c   1.000
_cell.angle_alpha   90.00
_cell.angle_beta   90.00
_cell.angle_gamma   90.00
#
_symmetry.space_group_name_H-M   'P 1'
#
loop_
_entity.id
_entity.type
_entity.pdbx_description
1 polymer ?
#
loop_
_entity_poly.entity_id
_entity_poly.type
_entity_poly.pdbx_seq_one_letter_code
_entity_poly.pdbx_strand_id
1 'polypeptide(L)'
;MLDWIRFCLCRRLGLWSDDDGPSFADTYHGKAVPLETAARLITLNRNIEIRDLEHVIPYARARDIVLKNPDRIVVMDCPCRASRVKPCLPLDVCLIVGEPFASFIAEHHPGRSRWITPEEAVNILEAEDRRGHVHHAFFKEAMLGRFYAICNCCSCCCGAMQAMRNGVPMLSPSGLLPQIDLDICQGCGKCVRACPFKALELVENFARVDPTLCMGCGVCVGQCPAKALRLVETHGPVQPLIVDRLVQASESTPAGSR
;
A
#
# COMPACT_ATOMS: atom_id res chain seq x y z
N MET A 1 3.41 12.27 -28.18
CA MET A 1 3.17 11.36 -29.33
C MET A 1 4.45 10.72 -29.83
N LEU A 2 5.58 11.46 -29.90
CA LEU A 2 6.91 10.94 -30.25
C LEU A 2 7.52 9.96 -29.22
N ASP A 3 7.12 10.04 -27.95
CA ASP A 3 7.66 9.15 -26.90
C ASP A 3 7.12 7.72 -26.94
N TRP A 4 5.95 7.49 -27.56
CA TRP A 4 5.32 6.17 -27.57
C TRP A 4 5.84 5.27 -28.70
N ILE A 5 6.20 5.86 -29.85
CA ILE A 5 6.93 5.14 -30.91
C ILE A 5 8.30 4.72 -30.39
N ARG A 6 8.96 5.58 -29.60
CA ARG A 6 10.24 5.27 -28.93
C ARG A 6 10.09 4.16 -27.89
N PHE A 7 9.03 4.17 -27.08
CA PHE A 7 8.69 3.10 -26.12
C PHE A 7 8.49 1.73 -26.81
N CYS A 8 7.69 1.68 -27.90
CA CYS A 8 7.47 0.44 -28.65
C CYS A 8 8.74 -0.05 -29.39
N LEU A 9 9.57 0.86 -29.93
CA LEU A 9 10.82 0.51 -30.62
C LEU A 9 11.86 -0.04 -29.63
N CYS A 10 12.07 0.62 -28.50
CA CYS A 10 13.06 0.20 -27.50
C CYS A 10 12.74 -1.17 -26.91
N ARG A 11 11.46 -1.50 -26.72
CA ARG A 11 10.99 -2.82 -26.25
C ARG A 11 11.18 -3.94 -27.28
N ARG A 12 11.08 -3.64 -28.58
CA ARG A 12 11.28 -4.63 -29.66
C ARG A 12 12.77 -4.92 -29.93
N LEU A 13 13.65 -3.99 -29.57
CA LEU A 13 15.09 -4.07 -29.82
C LEU A 13 15.91 -4.53 -28.61
N GLY A 14 15.29 -4.80 -27.45
CA GLY A 14 16.00 -5.25 -26.25
C GLY A 14 16.96 -4.21 -25.67
N LEU A 15 16.70 -2.93 -25.89
CA LEU A 15 17.58 -1.81 -25.51
C LEU A 15 17.23 -1.19 -24.15
N TRP A 16 16.48 -1.92 -23.31
CA TRP A 16 16.26 -1.54 -21.92
C TRP A 16 17.31 -2.26 -21.07
N SER A 17 18.14 -1.48 -20.38
CA SER A 17 19.02 -1.96 -19.31
C SER A 17 18.22 -2.00 -18.01
N ASP A 18 18.38 -3.07 -17.23
CA ASP A 18 17.84 -3.24 -15.87
C ASP A 18 18.51 -2.29 -14.84
N ASP A 19 18.93 -1.09 -15.26
CA ASP A 19 19.89 -0.22 -14.56
C ASP A 19 19.31 1.14 -14.16
N ASP A 20 17.99 1.22 -14.00
CA ASP A 20 17.35 2.34 -13.33
C ASP A 20 17.14 1.94 -11.85
N GLY A 21 18.04 2.41 -10.98
CA GLY A 21 17.96 2.17 -9.53
C GLY A 21 16.63 2.64 -8.90
N PRO A 22 16.38 2.29 -7.62
CA PRO A 22 15.11 2.58 -6.96
C PRO A 22 14.78 4.07 -6.98
N SER A 23 13.56 4.41 -7.40
CA SER A 23 13.09 5.80 -7.45
C SER A 23 12.86 6.36 -6.04
N PHE A 24 12.65 7.69 -5.94
CA PHE A 24 12.25 8.33 -4.68
C PHE A 24 10.96 7.72 -4.07
N ALA A 25 10.06 7.20 -4.90
CA ALA A 25 8.88 6.49 -4.44
C ALA A 25 9.22 5.11 -3.83
N ASP A 26 10.29 4.47 -4.30
CA ASP A 26 10.72 3.13 -3.88
C ASP A 26 11.49 3.16 -2.55
N THR A 27 12.03 4.32 -2.16
CA THR A 27 12.86 4.48 -0.95
C THR A 27 12.11 5.10 0.25
N TYR A 28 10.98 5.80 0.03
CA TYR A 28 10.38 6.66 1.07
C TYR A 28 8.87 6.51 1.33
N HIS A 29 8.14 5.63 0.63
CA HIS A 29 6.68 5.78 0.56
C HIS A 29 5.84 4.53 0.82
N GLY A 30 4.61 4.77 1.29
CA GLY A 30 3.62 3.73 1.53
C GLY A 30 3.19 3.05 0.23
N LYS A 31 3.18 1.73 0.23
CA LYS A 31 2.73 0.91 -0.89
C LYS A 31 1.22 0.74 -0.82
N ALA A 32 0.52 1.06 -1.92
CA ALA A 32 -0.89 0.74 -2.02
C ALA A 32 -1.06 -0.78 -1.94
N VAL A 33 -1.95 -1.27 -1.09
CA VAL A 33 -2.20 -2.70 -0.90
C VAL A 33 -3.70 -3.00 -0.89
N PRO A 34 -4.13 -4.16 -1.41
CA PRO A 34 -5.52 -4.61 -1.27
C PRO A 34 -5.89 -4.87 0.19
N LEU A 35 -7.19 -4.88 0.49
CA LEU A 35 -7.73 -5.19 1.82
C LEU A 35 -7.19 -6.51 2.37
N GLU A 36 -7.16 -7.56 1.56
CA GLU A 36 -6.67 -8.89 2.00
C GLU A 36 -5.20 -8.83 2.44
N THR A 37 -4.34 -8.20 1.64
CA THR A 37 -2.93 -7.97 1.98
C THR A 37 -2.80 -7.15 3.27
N ALA A 38 -3.57 -6.06 3.41
CA ALA A 38 -3.56 -5.24 4.62
C ALA A 38 -3.99 -6.03 5.87
N ALA A 39 -5.05 -6.81 5.78
CA ALA A 39 -5.54 -7.65 6.86
C ALA A 39 -4.52 -8.74 7.24
N ARG A 40 -3.84 -9.34 6.25
CA ARG A 40 -2.76 -10.31 6.53
C ARG A 40 -1.59 -9.66 7.26
N LEU A 41 -1.13 -8.49 6.82
CA LEU A 41 -0.06 -7.75 7.52
C LEU A 41 -0.39 -7.44 8.99
N ILE A 42 -1.66 -7.15 9.31
CA ILE A 42 -2.11 -6.93 10.69
C ILE A 42 -2.12 -8.21 11.52
N THR A 43 -2.61 -9.31 10.96
CA THR A 43 -2.76 -10.56 11.70
C THR A 43 -1.50 -11.43 11.74
N LEU A 44 -0.47 -11.06 10.97
CA LEU A 44 0.83 -11.69 11.08
C LEU A 44 1.45 -11.35 12.43
N ASN A 45 1.44 -12.32 13.34
CA ASN A 45 2.03 -12.17 14.67
C ASN A 45 3.57 -12.31 14.64
N ARG A 46 4.23 -11.75 13.62
CA ARG A 46 5.70 -11.73 13.49
C ARG A 46 6.16 -10.53 12.68
N ASN A 47 7.41 -10.11 12.89
CA ASN A 47 8.02 -9.04 12.10
C ASN A 47 8.34 -9.52 10.69
N ILE A 48 8.10 -8.66 9.69
CA ILE A 48 8.52 -8.86 8.32
C ILE A 48 9.75 -7.97 8.09
N GLU A 49 10.91 -8.60 7.96
CA GLU A 49 12.17 -7.95 7.56
C GLU A 49 12.37 -8.16 6.06
N ILE A 50 12.43 -7.07 5.28
CA ILE A 50 12.82 -7.16 3.87
C ILE A 50 14.34 -7.00 3.80
N ARG A 51 15.04 -8.12 3.62
CA ARG A 51 16.51 -8.18 3.57
C ARG A 51 17.00 -8.14 2.13
N ASP A 52 16.79 -7.02 1.45
CA ASP A 52 17.50 -6.69 0.20
C ASP A 52 17.33 -5.20 -0.15
N LEU A 53 17.88 -4.34 0.71
CA LEU A 53 18.02 -2.91 0.44
C LEU A 53 19.48 -2.57 0.74
N GLU A 54 20.31 -2.71 -0.29
CA GLU A 54 21.73 -2.43 -0.23
C GLU A 54 21.98 -0.95 0.12
N HIS A 55 22.76 -0.77 1.19
CA HIS A 55 23.55 0.40 1.61
C HIS A 55 22.97 1.43 2.62
N VAL A 56 23.67 1.42 3.79
CA VAL A 56 23.97 2.50 4.77
C VAL A 56 23.12 2.60 6.04
N ILE A 57 23.63 2.05 7.17
CA ILE A 57 24.18 2.72 8.40
C ILE A 57 24.43 1.63 9.50
N PRO A 58 25.50 1.70 10.31
CA PRO A 58 25.87 0.66 11.28
C PRO A 58 25.01 0.74 12.55
N TYR A 59 24.22 -0.30 12.85
CA TYR A 59 23.39 -0.37 14.05
C TYR A 59 23.62 -1.65 14.87
N ALA A 60 24.89 -1.94 15.16
CA ALA A 60 25.28 -3.09 15.99
C ALA A 60 24.72 -3.02 17.44
N ARG A 61 24.16 -1.88 17.88
CA ARG A 61 23.51 -1.74 19.21
C ARG A 61 21.98 -1.59 19.23
N ALA A 62 21.29 -1.33 18.11
CA ALA A 62 19.80 -1.30 18.11
C ALA A 62 19.18 -2.66 17.83
N ARG A 63 19.99 -3.60 17.33
CA ARG A 63 19.55 -4.98 17.09
C ARG A 63 19.08 -5.67 18.38
N ASP A 64 19.54 -5.21 19.54
CA ASP A 64 19.23 -5.84 20.84
C ASP A 64 17.97 -5.25 21.53
N ILE A 65 17.38 -4.16 21.01
CA ILE A 65 16.26 -3.46 21.68
C ILE A 65 14.91 -3.61 20.95
N VAL A 66 14.88 -3.96 19.66
CA VAL A 66 13.66 -3.75 18.84
C VAL A 66 13.22 -5.02 18.13
N LEU A 67 12.80 -6.06 18.85
CA LEU A 67 12.11 -7.21 18.25
C LEU A 67 11.16 -7.90 19.25
N LYS A 68 10.11 -7.21 19.73
CA LYS A 68 9.07 -7.84 20.57
C LYS A 68 7.67 -7.32 20.21
N ASN A 69 6.71 -8.25 20.12
CA ASN A 69 5.26 -8.02 20.20
C ASN A 69 4.61 -7.29 19.00
N PRO A 70 4.52 -7.93 17.81
CA PRO A 70 3.78 -7.42 16.65
C PRO A 70 2.26 -7.39 16.85
N ASP A 71 1.75 -8.05 17.90
CA ASP A 71 0.38 -7.97 18.41
C ASP A 71 0.05 -6.62 19.07
N ARG A 72 1.05 -5.78 19.35
CA ARG A 72 0.86 -4.44 19.88
C ARG A 72 0.50 -3.45 18.78
N ILE A 73 -0.79 -3.14 18.68
CA ILE A 73 -1.34 -2.23 17.69
C ILE A 73 -1.96 -1.02 18.37
N VAL A 74 -1.62 0.16 17.85
CA VAL A 74 -2.24 1.43 18.24
C VAL A 74 -2.92 2.01 17.02
N VAL A 75 -4.17 2.44 17.19
CA VAL A 75 -4.80 3.34 16.23
C VAL A 75 -4.64 4.77 16.73
N MET A 76 -4.32 5.67 15.81
CA MET A 76 -4.28 7.10 16.08
C MET A 76 -5.15 7.87 15.09
N ASP A 77 -5.52 9.08 15.48
CA ASP A 77 -6.12 10.06 14.59
C ASP A 77 -5.26 10.25 13.35
N CYS A 78 -5.85 10.08 12.18
CA CYS A 78 -5.21 10.31 10.90
C CYS A 78 -4.77 11.78 10.81
N PRO A 79 -3.45 12.06 10.77
CA PRO A 79 -2.97 13.44 10.72
C PRO A 79 -3.47 14.19 9.48
N CYS A 80 -3.62 13.47 8.36
CA CYS A 80 -4.13 14.02 7.10
C CYS A 80 -5.62 14.41 7.18
N ARG A 81 -6.45 13.68 7.95
CA ARG A 81 -7.85 14.06 8.16
C ARG A 81 -7.91 15.24 9.11
N ALA A 82 -7.23 15.14 10.24
CA ALA A 82 -7.27 16.14 11.31
C ALA A 82 -6.76 17.53 10.88
N SER A 83 -5.91 17.61 9.86
CA SER A 83 -5.44 18.90 9.31
C SER A 83 -6.43 19.60 8.37
N ARG A 84 -7.58 18.97 8.05
CA ARG A 84 -8.59 19.56 7.16
C ARG A 84 -9.63 20.35 7.93
N VAL A 85 -10.08 21.45 7.32
CA VAL A 85 -11.22 22.24 7.83
C VAL A 85 -12.51 21.43 7.90
N LYS A 86 -12.74 20.53 6.91
CA LYS A 86 -13.85 19.58 6.87
C LYS A 86 -13.27 18.16 6.78
N PRO A 87 -12.91 17.54 7.93
CA PRO A 87 -12.28 16.23 7.93
C PRO A 87 -13.26 15.14 7.51
N CYS A 88 -12.77 14.17 6.76
CA CYS A 88 -13.46 12.89 6.59
C CYS A 88 -13.41 12.14 7.96
N LEU A 89 -14.52 11.53 8.39
CA LEU A 89 -14.64 10.80 9.67
C LEU A 89 -14.77 9.30 9.42
N PRO A 90 -14.40 8.40 10.35
CA PRO A 90 -13.79 8.67 11.66
C PRO A 90 -12.34 9.15 11.54
N LEU A 91 -11.77 9.72 12.62
CA LEU A 91 -10.38 10.16 12.61
C LEU A 91 -9.41 9.03 12.92
N ASP A 92 -9.76 8.12 13.83
CA ASP A 92 -8.92 7.03 14.32
C ASP A 92 -8.83 5.89 13.29
N VAL A 93 -8.06 6.12 12.23
CA VAL A 93 -7.88 5.16 11.13
C VAL A 93 -6.42 4.97 10.72
N CYS A 94 -5.46 5.54 11.45
CA CYS A 94 -4.04 5.33 11.18
C CYS A 94 -3.52 4.25 12.12
N LEU A 95 -3.17 3.08 11.56
CA LEU A 95 -2.73 1.92 12.34
C LEU A 95 -1.20 1.96 12.46
N ILE A 96 -0.71 1.86 13.69
CA ILE A 96 0.72 1.75 14.03
C ILE A 96 0.94 0.38 14.65
N VAL A 97 1.89 -0.37 14.10
CA VAL A 97 2.06 -1.80 14.36
C VAL A 97 3.44 -2.09 14.92
N GLY A 98 3.45 -2.75 16.07
CA GLY A 98 4.64 -3.29 16.72
C GLY A 98 5.54 -2.24 17.38
N GLU A 99 6.41 -2.74 18.26
CA GLU A 99 7.31 -1.90 19.05
C GLU A 99 8.57 -1.48 18.29
N PRO A 100 9.16 -0.30 18.61
CA PRO A 100 8.77 0.64 19.67
C PRO A 100 7.69 1.65 19.27
N PHE A 101 7.24 1.68 18.01
CA PHE A 101 6.42 2.77 17.50
C PHE A 101 5.00 2.77 18.06
N ALA A 102 4.42 1.59 18.30
CA ALA A 102 3.11 1.49 18.94
C ALA A 102 3.14 2.14 20.34
N SER A 103 4.09 1.76 21.22
CA SER A 103 4.19 2.39 22.54
C SER A 103 4.55 3.88 22.45
N PHE A 104 5.47 4.26 21.56
CA PHE A 104 5.83 5.65 21.37
C PHE A 104 4.60 6.53 21.05
N ILE A 105 3.75 6.09 20.13
CA ILE A 105 2.53 6.81 19.74
C ILE A 105 1.47 6.81 20.85
N ALA A 106 1.32 5.71 21.58
CA ALA A 106 0.41 5.66 22.73
C ALA A 106 0.84 6.64 23.84
N GLU A 107 2.14 6.72 24.13
CA GLU A 107 2.70 7.55 25.20
C GLU A 107 2.68 9.04 24.85
N HIS A 108 3.00 9.40 23.60
CA HIS A 108 3.15 10.81 23.20
C HIS A 108 1.87 11.43 22.64
N HIS A 109 0.85 10.61 22.32
CA HIS A 109 -0.42 11.08 21.79
C HIS A 109 -1.67 10.49 22.49
N PRO A 110 -1.72 10.41 23.83
CA PRO A 110 -2.74 9.64 24.56
C PRO A 110 -4.18 10.13 24.36
N GLY A 111 -4.39 11.41 24.00
CA GLY A 111 -5.72 11.95 23.68
C GLY A 111 -6.16 11.72 22.24
N ARG A 112 -5.30 11.15 21.40
CA ARG A 112 -5.48 10.99 19.94
C ARG A 112 -5.04 9.62 19.45
N SER A 113 -4.78 8.70 20.37
CA SER A 113 -4.39 7.33 20.08
C SER A 113 -4.94 6.39 21.15
N ARG A 114 -5.13 5.12 20.79
CA ARG A 114 -5.60 4.08 21.70
C ARG A 114 -5.10 2.71 21.25
N TRP A 115 -4.87 1.84 22.22
CA TRP A 115 -4.56 0.43 21.99
C TRP A 115 -5.77 -0.28 21.41
N ILE A 116 -5.54 -1.17 20.44
CA ILE A 116 -6.58 -1.96 19.80
C ILE A 116 -6.12 -3.39 19.57
N THR A 117 -7.10 -4.30 19.41
CA THR A 117 -6.81 -5.68 19.05
C THR A 117 -6.58 -5.82 17.54
N PRO A 118 -5.95 -6.91 17.07
CA PRO A 118 -5.86 -7.22 15.65
C PRO A 118 -7.23 -7.33 14.97
N GLU A 119 -8.24 -7.86 15.68
CA GLU A 119 -9.63 -7.93 15.19
C GLU A 119 -10.19 -6.53 14.94
N GLU A 120 -10.02 -5.62 15.90
CA GLU A 120 -10.47 -4.24 15.75
C GLU A 120 -9.73 -3.51 14.61
N ALA A 121 -8.43 -3.77 14.45
CA ALA A 121 -7.66 -3.24 13.32
C ALA A 121 -8.22 -3.72 11.97
N VAL A 122 -8.56 -5.01 11.85
CA VAL A 122 -9.21 -5.56 10.65
C VAL A 122 -10.58 -4.91 10.42
N ASN A 123 -11.39 -4.73 11.47
CA ASN A 123 -12.68 -4.05 11.36
C ASN A 123 -12.55 -2.62 10.81
N ILE A 124 -11.51 -1.88 11.23
CA ILE A 124 -11.19 -0.55 10.68
C ILE A 124 -10.82 -0.65 9.19
N LEU A 125 -9.95 -1.60 8.81
CA LEU A 125 -9.58 -1.79 7.40
C LEU A 125 -10.82 -2.06 6.53
N GLU A 126 -11.68 -3.00 6.92
CA GLU A 126 -12.89 -3.31 6.18
C GLU A 126 -13.86 -2.13 6.10
N ALA A 127 -14.02 -1.38 7.19
CA ALA A 127 -14.89 -0.21 7.22
C ALA A 127 -14.41 0.87 6.25
N GLU A 128 -13.10 1.05 6.13
CA GLU A 128 -12.48 2.04 5.25
C GLU A 128 -12.44 1.57 3.79
N ASP A 129 -12.24 0.28 3.53
CA ASP A 129 -12.37 -0.31 2.19
C ASP A 129 -13.78 -0.16 1.63
N ARG A 130 -14.81 -0.43 2.45
CA ARG A 130 -16.23 -0.22 2.09
C ARG A 130 -16.54 1.24 1.70
N ARG A 131 -15.82 2.21 2.29
CA ARG A 131 -15.91 3.64 1.97
C ARG A 131 -15.14 4.03 0.70
N GLY A 132 -14.43 3.10 0.09
CA GLY A 132 -13.58 3.32 -1.08
C GLY A 132 -12.26 4.01 -0.76
N HIS A 133 -11.76 3.83 0.46
CA HIS A 133 -10.45 4.35 0.86
C HIS A 133 -9.34 3.35 0.52
N VAL A 134 -8.12 3.85 0.42
CA VAL A 134 -6.95 3.07 0.00
C VAL A 134 -6.07 2.76 1.19
N HIS A 135 -5.76 1.48 1.39
CA HIS A 135 -4.77 1.03 2.35
C HIS A 135 -3.36 1.25 1.79
N HIS A 136 -2.53 1.96 2.56
CA HIS A 136 -1.11 2.10 2.25
C HIS A 136 -0.30 1.49 3.39
N ALA A 137 0.47 0.46 3.08
CA ALA A 137 1.38 -0.18 4.01
C ALA A 137 2.76 0.48 3.92
N PHE A 138 3.31 0.89 5.06
CA PHE A 138 4.58 1.59 5.12
C PHE A 138 5.70 0.65 5.58
N PHE A 139 6.70 0.56 4.72
CA PHE A 139 8.00 -0.08 4.94
C PHE A 139 9.02 1.03 4.73
N LYS A 140 9.83 1.35 5.73
CA LYS A 140 10.79 2.45 5.61
C LYS A 140 12.17 1.97 6.03
N GLU A 141 13.18 2.29 5.24
CA GLU A 141 14.58 2.03 5.58
C GLU A 141 14.97 2.68 6.91
N ALA A 142 14.54 3.92 7.14
CA ALA A 142 14.70 4.62 8.42
C ALA A 142 14.01 3.92 9.60
N MET A 143 13.15 2.93 9.34
CA MET A 143 12.50 2.08 10.33
C MET A 143 13.09 0.66 10.31
N LEU A 144 14.35 0.51 9.86
CA LEU A 144 15.09 -0.74 9.74
C LEU A 144 14.45 -1.74 8.76
N GLY A 145 13.85 -1.23 7.67
CA GLY A 145 13.26 -2.08 6.64
C GLY A 145 12.01 -2.85 7.09
N ARG A 146 11.38 -2.41 8.20
CA ARG A 146 10.23 -3.09 8.79
C ARG A 146 8.90 -2.47 8.40
N PHE A 147 7.89 -3.33 8.34
CA PHE A 147 6.48 -2.90 8.37
C PHE A 147 6.15 -2.26 9.71
N TYR A 148 5.56 -1.07 9.70
CA TYR A 148 5.23 -0.37 10.96
C TYR A 148 3.91 0.39 10.97
N ALA A 149 3.28 0.61 9.81
CA ALA A 149 2.02 1.34 9.76
C ALA A 149 1.16 0.96 8.55
N ILE A 150 -0.16 1.07 8.73
CA ILE A 150 -1.13 1.12 7.64
C ILE A 150 -1.93 2.42 7.76
N CYS A 151 -1.91 3.21 6.69
CA CYS A 151 -2.81 4.36 6.55
C CYS A 151 -4.06 3.97 5.75
N ASN A 152 -5.23 4.38 6.23
CA ASN A 152 -6.52 4.24 5.55
C ASN A 152 -6.91 5.56 4.87
N CYS A 153 -6.34 5.76 3.68
CA CYS A 153 -6.30 7.04 3.00
C CYS A 153 -7.56 7.31 2.18
N CYS A 154 -8.25 8.37 2.53
CA CYS A 154 -9.33 8.91 1.72
C CYS A 154 -8.79 9.87 0.66
N SER A 155 -9.41 9.84 -0.52
CA SER A 155 -9.05 10.69 -1.67
C SER A 155 -9.23 12.20 -1.38
N CYS A 156 -10.12 12.54 -0.43
CA CYS A 156 -10.40 13.90 0.06
C CYS A 156 -9.23 14.50 0.86
N CYS A 157 -8.72 13.77 1.87
CA CYS A 157 -7.84 14.36 2.89
C CYS A 157 -6.37 13.96 2.77
N CYS A 158 -6.05 12.81 2.15
CA CYS A 158 -4.69 12.27 2.17
C CYS A 158 -3.69 13.23 1.50
N GLY A 159 -2.67 13.66 2.24
CA GLY A 159 -1.60 14.53 1.73
C GLY A 159 -0.77 13.84 0.64
N ALA A 160 -0.42 12.57 0.82
CA ALA A 160 0.35 11.81 -0.16
C ALA A 160 -0.39 11.65 -1.49
N MET A 161 -1.69 11.34 -1.46
CA MET A 161 -2.50 11.25 -2.68
C MET A 161 -2.70 12.61 -3.35
N GLN A 162 -2.77 13.70 -2.59
CA GLN A 162 -2.81 15.05 -3.16
C GLN A 162 -1.48 15.42 -3.81
N ALA A 163 -0.36 15.12 -3.17
CA ALA A 163 0.97 15.32 -3.72
C ALA A 163 1.16 14.55 -5.04
N MET A 164 0.73 13.28 -5.10
CA MET A 164 0.73 12.50 -6.34
C MET A 164 -0.06 13.17 -7.47
N ARG A 165 -1.24 13.70 -7.18
CA ARG A 165 -2.05 14.43 -8.18
C ARG A 165 -1.36 15.70 -8.69
N ASN A 166 -0.46 16.27 -7.90
CA ASN A 166 0.34 17.44 -8.24
C ASN A 166 1.73 17.07 -8.79
N GLY A 167 1.95 15.81 -9.18
CA GLY A 167 3.18 15.35 -9.83
C GLY A 167 4.32 14.95 -8.89
N VAL A 168 4.08 14.88 -7.58
CA VAL A 168 5.09 14.44 -6.59
C VAL A 168 4.84 12.97 -6.24
N PRO A 169 5.73 12.03 -6.62
CA PRO A 169 5.51 10.59 -6.46
C PRO A 169 5.70 10.15 -5.00
N MET A 170 4.64 10.29 -4.20
CA MET A 170 4.63 10.01 -2.74
C MET A 170 4.09 8.62 -2.36
N LEU A 171 3.72 7.76 -3.30
CA LEU A 171 3.19 6.41 -3.01
C LEU A 171 3.64 5.46 -4.10
N SER A 172 3.87 4.19 -3.73
CA SER A 172 4.26 3.14 -4.67
C SER A 172 3.05 2.26 -5.04
N PRO A 173 2.90 1.86 -6.32
CA PRO A 173 1.81 0.98 -6.74
C PRO A 173 1.96 -0.42 -6.13
N SER A 174 0.85 -1.15 -6.09
CA SER A 174 0.80 -2.48 -5.47
C SER A 174 1.56 -3.57 -6.23
N GLY A 175 1.85 -3.39 -7.53
CA GLY A 175 2.26 -4.49 -8.44
C GLY A 175 1.09 -5.34 -8.96
N LEU A 176 -0.15 -4.88 -8.75
CA LEU A 176 -1.37 -5.54 -9.20
C LEU A 176 -2.18 -4.62 -10.13
N LEU A 177 -2.93 -5.20 -11.05
CA LEU A 177 -3.90 -4.49 -11.89
C LEU A 177 -5.29 -5.14 -11.85
N PRO A 178 -6.38 -4.35 -11.96
CA PRO A 178 -7.70 -4.89 -12.15
C PRO A 178 -7.83 -5.53 -13.53
N GLN A 179 -8.19 -6.80 -13.57
CA GLN A 179 -8.70 -7.49 -14.75
C GLN A 179 -10.23 -7.47 -14.72
N ILE A 180 -10.83 -7.15 -15.86
CA ILE A 180 -12.29 -7.00 -16.00
C ILE A 180 -12.82 -8.18 -16.82
N ASP A 181 -13.85 -8.83 -16.28
CA ASP A 181 -14.62 -9.85 -16.97
C ASP A 181 -15.74 -9.18 -17.76
N LEU A 182 -15.65 -9.21 -19.09
CA LEU A 182 -16.60 -8.53 -19.97
C LEU A 182 -17.96 -9.22 -20.03
N ASP A 183 -18.04 -10.53 -19.73
CA ASP A 183 -19.29 -11.27 -19.75
C ASP A 183 -20.15 -10.95 -18.52
N ILE A 184 -19.51 -10.53 -17.43
CA ILE A 184 -20.16 -10.14 -16.17
C ILE A 184 -20.36 -8.62 -16.07
N CYS A 185 -19.55 -7.83 -16.78
CA CYS A 185 -19.56 -6.38 -16.66
C CYS A 185 -20.85 -5.77 -17.23
N GLN A 186 -21.54 -5.00 -16.40
CA GLN A 186 -22.82 -4.36 -16.74
C GLN A 186 -22.67 -2.89 -17.19
N GLY A 187 -21.44 -2.38 -17.32
CA GLY A 187 -21.21 -0.99 -17.77
C GLY A 187 -21.67 0.13 -16.84
N CYS A 188 -22.03 -0.16 -15.58
CA CYS A 188 -22.65 0.82 -14.67
C CYS A 188 -21.75 1.98 -14.21
N GLY A 189 -20.44 1.92 -14.48
CA GLY A 189 -19.47 2.98 -14.16
C GLY A 189 -19.21 3.21 -12.66
N LYS A 190 -19.69 2.35 -11.75
CA LYS A 190 -19.43 2.51 -10.30
C LYS A 190 -17.93 2.44 -9.97
N CYS A 191 -17.21 1.50 -10.58
CA CYS A 191 -15.75 1.37 -10.43
C CYS A 191 -15.00 2.63 -10.92
N VAL A 192 -15.47 3.25 -12.01
CA VAL A 192 -14.91 4.49 -12.57
C VAL A 192 -15.05 5.63 -11.57
N ARG A 193 -16.27 5.84 -11.03
CA ARG A 193 -16.53 6.90 -10.04
C ARG A 193 -15.79 6.69 -8.73
N ALA A 194 -15.60 5.44 -8.32
CA ALA A 194 -14.92 5.09 -7.09
C ALA A 194 -13.39 5.20 -7.16
N CYS A 195 -12.79 5.18 -8.36
CA CYS A 195 -11.34 5.14 -8.49
C CYS A 195 -10.68 6.44 -7.99
N PRO A 196 -9.90 6.41 -6.90
CA PRO A 196 -9.33 7.62 -6.32
C PRO A 196 -8.14 8.18 -7.12
N PHE A 197 -7.60 7.38 -8.04
CA PHE A 197 -6.50 7.69 -8.95
C PHE A 197 -6.97 7.98 -10.39
N LYS A 198 -8.27 7.94 -10.66
CA LYS A 198 -8.87 8.17 -12.00
C LYS A 198 -8.29 7.26 -13.09
N ALA A 199 -7.92 6.04 -12.71
CA ALA A 199 -7.31 5.06 -13.59
C ALA A 199 -8.31 4.18 -14.35
N LEU A 200 -9.61 4.49 -14.28
CA LEU A 200 -10.64 3.77 -15.03
C LEU A 200 -11.51 4.74 -15.82
N GLU A 201 -11.97 4.30 -16.98
CA GLU A 201 -12.94 4.97 -17.85
C GLU A 201 -13.98 3.99 -18.39
N LEU A 202 -15.09 4.49 -18.93
CA LEU A 202 -16.05 3.68 -19.69
C LEU A 202 -15.77 3.86 -21.18
N VAL A 203 -15.50 2.75 -21.88
CA VAL A 203 -15.33 2.68 -23.33
C VAL A 203 -16.32 1.64 -23.85
N GLU A 204 -17.20 2.05 -24.77
CA GLU A 204 -18.19 1.15 -25.38
C GLU A 204 -19.04 0.38 -24.34
N ASN A 205 -19.44 1.07 -23.27
CA ASN A 205 -20.17 0.52 -22.11
C ASN A 205 -19.39 -0.50 -21.27
N PHE A 206 -18.08 -0.64 -21.45
CA PHE A 206 -17.24 -1.46 -20.58
C PHE A 206 -16.24 -0.61 -19.82
N ALA A 207 -15.94 -1.02 -18.59
CA ALA A 207 -14.85 -0.41 -17.86
C ALA A 207 -13.51 -0.78 -18.51
N ARG A 208 -12.61 0.19 -18.61
CA ARG A 208 -11.23 0.02 -19.08
C ARG A 208 -10.28 0.63 -18.07
N VAL A 209 -9.17 -0.04 -17.82
CA VAL A 209 -8.11 0.42 -16.90
C VAL A 209 -7.00 1.10 -17.68
N ASP A 210 -6.58 2.28 -17.23
CA ASP A 210 -5.30 2.88 -17.59
C ASP A 210 -4.22 2.37 -16.62
N PRO A 211 -3.33 1.47 -17.07
CA PRO A 211 -2.30 0.90 -16.20
C PRO A 211 -1.26 1.92 -15.74
N THR A 212 -1.13 3.07 -16.41
CA THR A 212 -0.13 4.10 -16.07
C THR A 212 -0.55 4.93 -14.85
N LEU A 213 -1.85 4.99 -14.57
CA LEU A 213 -2.43 5.71 -13.42
C LEU A 213 -2.81 4.77 -12.27
N CYS A 214 -2.91 3.46 -12.56
CA CYS A 214 -3.45 2.50 -11.61
C CYS A 214 -2.45 2.13 -10.53
N MET A 215 -2.83 2.35 -9.27
CA MET A 215 -2.04 1.93 -8.10
C MET A 215 -2.33 0.49 -7.65
N GLY A 216 -3.31 -0.18 -8.28
CA GLY A 216 -3.75 -1.54 -7.93
C GLY A 216 -4.31 -1.67 -6.50
N CYS A 217 -4.89 -0.59 -5.97
CA CYS A 217 -5.45 -0.54 -4.61
C CYS A 217 -6.68 -1.42 -4.36
N GLY A 218 -7.32 -1.97 -5.40
CA GLY A 218 -8.49 -2.85 -5.22
C GLY A 218 -9.83 -2.15 -4.96
N VAL A 219 -9.87 -0.82 -4.73
CA VAL A 219 -11.15 -0.09 -4.50
C VAL A 219 -12.20 -0.37 -5.58
N CYS A 220 -11.79 -0.43 -6.86
CA CYS A 220 -12.71 -0.74 -7.97
C CYS A 220 -13.31 -2.15 -7.89
N VAL A 221 -12.58 -3.12 -7.32
CA VAL A 221 -13.04 -4.50 -7.12
C VAL A 221 -14.13 -4.54 -6.06
N GLY A 222 -13.89 -3.95 -4.89
CA GLY A 222 -14.87 -3.90 -3.80
C GLY A 222 -16.14 -3.12 -4.16
N GLN A 223 -16.04 -2.13 -5.05
CA GLN A 223 -17.16 -1.28 -5.45
C GLN A 223 -17.97 -1.81 -6.64
N CYS A 224 -17.55 -2.93 -7.25
CA CYS A 224 -18.27 -3.53 -8.37
C CYS A 224 -19.43 -4.40 -7.88
N PRO A 225 -20.70 -4.00 -8.09
CA PRO A 225 -21.84 -4.80 -7.62
C PRO A 225 -21.96 -6.12 -8.38
N ALA A 226 -21.53 -6.17 -9.64
CA ALA A 226 -21.54 -7.37 -10.47
C ALA A 226 -20.35 -8.30 -10.18
N LYS A 227 -19.37 -7.88 -9.37
CA LYS A 227 -18.12 -8.61 -9.11
C LYS A 227 -17.33 -8.95 -10.40
N ALA A 228 -17.45 -8.10 -11.41
CA ALA A 228 -16.77 -8.26 -12.70
C ALA A 228 -15.27 -7.93 -12.69
N LEU A 229 -14.68 -7.57 -11.55
CA LEU A 229 -13.25 -7.21 -11.46
C LEU A 229 -12.54 -8.12 -10.47
N ARG A 230 -11.29 -8.47 -10.78
CA ARG A 230 -10.34 -9.10 -9.86
C ARG A 230 -8.97 -8.46 -10.01
N LEU A 231 -8.14 -8.51 -8.98
CA LEU A 231 -6.74 -8.09 -9.08
C LEU A 231 -5.89 -9.24 -9.63
N VAL A 232 -4.97 -8.92 -10.53
CA VAL A 232 -3.97 -9.85 -11.06
C VAL A 232 -2.58 -9.26 -10.97
N GLU A 233 -1.57 -10.11 -10.80
CA GLU A 233 -0.17 -9.69 -10.81
C GLU A 233 0.23 -9.11 -12.16
N THR A 234 1.06 -8.07 -12.14
CA THR A 234 1.65 -7.50 -13.35
C THR A 234 3.05 -8.00 -13.57
N HIS A 235 3.40 -8.31 -14.80
CA HIS A 235 4.79 -8.48 -15.21
C HIS A 235 5.41 -7.10 -15.45
N GLY A 236 5.85 -6.45 -14.36
CA GLY A 236 6.47 -5.13 -14.37
C GLY A 236 7.52 -5.01 -13.26
N PRO A 237 8.27 -3.90 -13.22
CA PRO A 237 9.36 -3.72 -12.26
C PRO A 237 8.88 -3.66 -10.80
N VAL A 238 7.63 -3.23 -10.59
CA VAL A 238 7.04 -3.18 -9.25
C VAL A 238 6.48 -4.55 -8.87
N GLN A 239 7.19 -5.23 -7.97
CA GLN A 239 6.78 -6.55 -7.49
C GLN A 239 5.59 -6.47 -6.53
N PRO A 240 4.62 -7.39 -6.62
CA PRO A 240 3.49 -7.41 -5.71
C PRO A 240 3.89 -7.81 -4.28
N LEU A 241 3.29 -7.15 -3.29
CA LEU A 241 3.48 -7.51 -1.88
C LEU A 241 2.62 -8.73 -1.53
N ILE A 242 3.11 -9.92 -1.86
CA ILE A 242 2.47 -11.18 -1.51
C ILE A 242 3.01 -11.67 -0.17
N VAL A 243 2.19 -11.48 0.87
CA VAL A 243 2.58 -11.74 2.27
C VAL A 243 3.09 -13.16 2.48
N ASP A 244 2.43 -14.17 1.90
CA ASP A 244 2.83 -15.57 2.04
C ASP A 244 4.21 -15.86 1.44
N ARG A 245 4.57 -15.19 0.34
CA ARG A 245 5.91 -15.32 -0.27
C ARG A 245 6.98 -14.73 0.64
N LEU A 246 6.70 -13.61 1.31
CA LEU A 246 7.62 -12.99 2.27
C LEU A 246 7.81 -13.89 3.50
N VAL A 247 6.72 -14.51 3.96
CA VAL A 247 6.74 -15.46 5.06
C VAL A 247 7.65 -16.65 4.72
N GLN A 248 7.45 -17.27 3.56
CA GLN A 248 8.25 -18.42 3.10
C GLN A 248 9.73 -18.04 2.88
N ALA A 249 10.01 -16.87 2.29
CA ALA A 249 11.38 -16.40 2.08
C ALA A 249 12.15 -16.23 3.40
N SER A 250 11.50 -15.65 4.42
CA SER A 250 12.10 -15.48 5.75
C SER A 250 12.37 -16.80 6.49
N GLU A 251 11.63 -17.86 6.17
CA GLU A 251 11.81 -19.21 6.74
C GLU A 251 12.88 -20.03 6.02
N SER A 252 13.06 -19.78 4.72
CA SER A 252 14.06 -20.48 3.88
C SER A 252 15.49 -19.96 4.03
N THR A 253 15.71 -18.84 4.73
CA THR A 253 17.04 -18.33 5.02
C THR A 253 17.60 -19.04 6.26
N PRO A 254 18.65 -19.88 6.15
CA PRO A 254 19.20 -20.56 7.31
C PRO A 254 19.69 -19.54 8.33
N ALA A 255 19.30 -19.72 9.59
CA ALA A 255 19.91 -19.01 10.70
C ALA A 255 21.40 -19.40 10.77
N GLY A 256 22.26 -18.60 10.13
CA GLY A 256 23.70 -18.72 10.24
C GLY A 256 24.42 -19.08 8.93
N SER A 257 24.88 -18.06 8.22
CA SER A 257 26.17 -18.12 7.54
C SER A 257 26.75 -16.71 7.38
N ARG A 258 27.68 -16.40 8.31
CA ARG A 258 28.65 -15.29 8.37
C ARG A 258 28.15 -13.93 8.86
#